data_AF-A0A955BDD9-F1
#
_entry.id   AF-A0A955BDD9-F1
#
_cell.length_a   1.000
_cell.length_b   1.000
_cell.length_c   1.000
_cell.angle_alpha   90.00
_cell.angle_beta   90.00
_cell.angle_gamma   90.00
#
_symmetry.space_group_name_H-M   'P 1'
#
loop_
_entity.id
_entity.type
_entity.pdbx_description
1 polymer ?
#
loop_
_entity_poly.entity_id
_entity_poly.type
_entity_poly.pdbx_seq_one_letter_code
_entity_poly.pdbx_strand_id
1 'polypeptide(L)'
;MALTVPTAAAADRTPRIAAVVTEYRHNSHADVIVSRLLQTETLDGKGRRPDLELVSLYTDQVPSNDTSRKLAAEHGFKIFDSVAGALTLGGDKLAVDGVLLVAEHGDYPKSETGQTIYPKRRLFEQIAAVFEANGRGVPVFCDKHLADNWEDAKWLYDSAAKYKAPLMAGSSLPTLWRYPAVDVRRDAKLKELVAVSYHTLDAYGFHAVEMVQSLVERRAGGETGVRAVRCIEGDAVWQAAKDGVFDRKLLDAALSRLKERPLRSD
;
A
#
# COMPACT_ATOMS: atom_id res chain seq x y z
N MET A 1 -9.99 -22.72 -13.31
CA MET A 1 -9.13 -23.18 -12.20
C MET A 1 -9.42 -22.31 -11.00
N ALA A 2 -9.97 -22.86 -9.93
CA ALA A 2 -10.08 -22.11 -8.68
C ALA A 2 -8.67 -21.90 -8.12
N LEU A 3 -8.27 -20.64 -7.97
CA LEU A 3 -7.08 -20.29 -7.19
C LEU A 3 -7.37 -20.70 -5.74
N THR A 4 -6.88 -21.88 -5.35
CA THR A 4 -6.77 -22.25 -3.95
C THR A 4 -5.77 -21.30 -3.31
N VAL A 5 -6.28 -20.29 -2.62
CA VAL A 5 -5.48 -19.50 -1.67
C VAL A 5 -4.96 -20.51 -0.64
N PRO A 6 -3.64 -20.67 -0.48
CA PRO A 6 -3.12 -21.56 0.53
C PRO A 6 -3.63 -21.06 1.87
N THR A 7 -4.44 -21.86 2.54
CA THR A 7 -4.80 -21.63 3.93
C THR A 7 -3.49 -21.73 4.70
N ALA A 8 -3.04 -20.63 5.30
CA ALA A 8 -1.93 -20.65 6.23
C ALA A 8 -2.24 -21.75 7.25
N ALA A 9 -1.36 -22.76 7.35
CA ALA A 9 -1.47 -23.75 8.41
C ALA A 9 -1.61 -23.00 9.74
N ALA A 10 -2.56 -23.41 10.58
CA ALA A 10 -2.76 -22.82 11.90
C ALA A 10 -1.40 -22.82 12.61
N ALA A 11 -0.84 -21.61 12.79
CA ALA A 11 0.47 -21.48 13.40
C ALA A 11 0.34 -21.87 14.88
N ASP A 12 1.22 -22.75 15.35
CA ASP A 12 1.27 -23.23 16.75
C ASP A 12 1.70 -22.12 17.74
N ARG A 13 1.96 -20.92 17.22
CA ARG A 13 2.33 -19.70 17.94
C ARG A 13 1.87 -18.48 17.16
N THR A 14 1.69 -17.34 17.84
CA THR A 14 1.43 -16.05 17.20
C THR A 14 2.53 -15.74 16.16
N PRO A 15 2.17 -15.40 14.91
CA PRO A 15 3.14 -15.02 13.88
C PRO A 15 3.92 -13.77 14.29
N ARG A 16 5.24 -13.83 14.12
CA ARG A 16 6.19 -12.79 14.51
C ARG A 16 6.49 -11.90 13.31
N ILE A 17 6.33 -10.60 13.47
CA ILE A 17 6.40 -9.62 12.39
C ILE A 17 7.59 -8.70 12.61
N ALA A 18 8.39 -8.52 11.55
CA ALA A 18 9.36 -7.43 11.46
C ALA A 18 8.73 -6.24 10.73
N ALA A 19 8.91 -5.03 11.25
CA ALA A 19 8.59 -3.81 10.53
C ALA A 19 9.88 -3.17 9.97
N VAL A 20 9.84 -2.79 8.71
CA VAL A 20 10.91 -2.05 8.01
C VAL A 20 10.28 -0.74 7.56
N VAL A 21 10.66 0.36 8.20
CA VAL A 21 10.00 1.66 8.00
C VAL A 21 11.01 2.76 7.66
N THR A 22 10.56 3.79 6.94
CA THR A 22 11.41 4.95 6.66
C THR A 22 11.54 5.86 7.88
N GLU A 23 10.42 6.24 8.50
CA GLU A 23 10.39 6.97 9.76
C GLU A 23 9.16 6.60 10.61
N TYR A 24 9.23 6.80 11.93
CA TYR A 24 8.14 6.50 12.85
C TYR A 24 7.89 7.69 13.77
N ARG A 25 6.83 8.46 13.49
CA ARG A 25 6.37 9.59 14.29
C ARG A 25 4.85 9.66 14.26
N HIS A 26 4.26 10.48 15.11
CA HIS A 26 2.81 10.67 15.12
C HIS A 26 2.27 11.01 13.72
N ASN A 27 1.20 10.32 13.31
CA ASN A 27 0.55 10.42 11.99
C ASN A 27 1.43 10.03 10.78
N SER A 28 2.61 9.44 10.97
CA SER A 28 3.29 8.75 9.85
C SER A 28 2.56 7.46 9.50
N HIS A 29 2.83 6.88 8.33
CA HIS A 29 2.22 5.61 7.97
C HIS A 29 2.65 4.47 8.90
N ALA A 30 3.89 4.50 9.41
CA ALA A 30 4.33 3.57 10.43
C ALA A 30 3.44 3.67 11.70
N ASP A 31 3.05 4.88 12.11
CA ASP A 31 2.15 5.05 13.25
C ASP A 31 0.75 4.48 12.99
N VAL A 32 0.15 4.75 11.83
CA VAL A 32 -1.22 4.28 11.57
C VAL A 32 -1.30 2.79 11.24
N ILE A 33 -0.21 2.17 10.76
CA ILE A 33 -0.15 0.74 10.37
C ILE A 33 0.52 -0.10 11.45
N VAL A 34 1.79 0.18 11.78
CA VAL A 34 2.60 -0.66 12.67
C VAL A 34 2.08 -0.59 14.11
N SER A 35 1.64 0.60 14.58
CA SER A 35 1.05 0.72 15.92
C SER A 35 -0.21 -0.14 16.11
N ARG A 36 -0.89 -0.59 15.03
CA ARG A 36 -2.06 -1.47 15.15
C ARG A 36 -1.70 -2.82 15.76
N LEU A 37 -0.47 -3.31 15.55
CA LEU A 37 0.04 -4.54 16.16
C LEU A 37 0.31 -4.37 17.66
N LEU A 38 0.55 -3.13 18.11
CA LEU A 38 0.76 -2.79 19.53
C LEU A 38 -0.56 -2.45 20.25
N GLN A 39 -1.58 -2.05 19.47
CA GLN A 39 -2.87 -1.55 19.90
C GLN A 39 -3.99 -2.43 19.35
N THR A 40 -5.06 -1.82 18.84
CA THR A 40 -6.23 -2.47 18.25
C THR A 40 -6.36 -2.11 16.78
N GLU A 41 -7.13 -2.90 16.02
CA GLU A 41 -7.45 -2.65 14.61
C GLU A 41 -8.22 -1.34 14.37
N THR A 42 -8.84 -0.77 15.41
CA THR A 42 -9.48 0.55 15.37
C THR A 42 -8.61 1.63 16.03
N LEU A 43 -8.81 2.89 15.63
CA LEU A 43 -8.10 4.05 16.18
C LEU A 43 -8.60 4.48 17.57
N ASP A 44 -9.81 4.08 17.96
CA ASP A 44 -10.41 4.43 19.25
C ASP A 44 -10.03 3.48 20.40
N GLY A 45 -9.17 2.49 20.13
CA GLY A 45 -8.70 1.52 21.12
C GLY A 45 -9.71 0.44 21.50
N LYS A 46 -10.87 0.37 20.84
CA LYS A 46 -11.97 -0.55 21.18
C LYS A 46 -12.07 -1.78 20.27
N GLY A 47 -11.27 -1.82 19.21
CA GLY A 47 -11.25 -2.91 18.25
C GLY A 47 -10.55 -4.17 18.78
N ARG A 48 -10.51 -5.20 17.94
CA ARG A 48 -9.73 -6.41 18.24
C ARG A 48 -8.24 -6.11 18.18
N ARG A 49 -7.45 -6.75 19.04
CA ARG A 49 -6.00 -6.82 18.82
C ARG A 49 -5.72 -7.81 17.69
N PRO A 50 -4.86 -7.48 16.71
CA PRO A 50 -4.42 -8.46 15.72
C PRO A 50 -3.72 -9.65 16.39
N ASP A 51 -3.96 -10.87 15.89
CA ASP A 51 -3.19 -12.07 16.27
C ASP A 51 -1.83 -12.09 15.56
N LEU A 52 -1.06 -11.02 15.72
CA LEU A 52 0.28 -10.82 15.17
C LEU A 52 1.14 -10.13 16.23
N GLU A 53 2.40 -10.54 16.35
CA GLU A 53 3.35 -9.96 17.31
C GLU A 53 4.40 -9.14 16.57
N LEU A 54 4.50 -7.84 16.85
CA LEU A 54 5.64 -7.04 16.39
C LEU A 54 6.86 -7.40 17.25
N VAL A 55 7.90 -7.98 16.65
CA VAL A 55 9.09 -8.44 17.40
C VAL A 55 10.34 -7.63 17.10
N SER A 56 10.38 -6.98 15.94
CA SER A 56 11.52 -6.17 15.52
C SER A 56 11.12 -5.03 14.60
N LEU A 57 11.96 -4.00 14.61
CA LEU A 57 11.82 -2.80 13.80
C LEU A 57 13.18 -2.39 13.22
N TYR A 58 13.17 -1.91 11.99
CA TYR A 58 14.21 -1.09 11.40
C TYR A 58 13.61 0.28 11.02
N THR A 59 14.31 1.36 11.33
CA THR A 59 13.97 2.74 10.88
C THR A 59 15.11 3.28 10.03
N ASP A 60 14.82 3.71 8.80
CA ASP A 60 15.83 4.30 7.91
C ASP A 60 16.27 5.71 8.36
N GLN A 61 15.33 6.49 8.88
CA GLN A 61 15.52 7.84 9.41
C GLN A 61 14.93 7.94 10.82
N VAL A 62 15.53 8.81 11.65
CA VAL A 62 15.12 9.04 13.04
C VAL A 62 14.97 10.55 13.25
N PRO A 63 13.82 11.14 12.90
CA PRO A 63 13.60 12.56 13.09
C PRO A 63 13.52 12.92 14.58
N SER A 64 13.62 14.21 14.91
CA SER A 64 13.60 14.69 16.31
C SER A 64 12.31 14.39 17.07
N ASN A 65 11.21 14.12 16.35
CA ASN A 65 9.92 13.72 16.89
C ASN A 65 9.63 12.21 16.71
N ASP A 66 10.67 11.38 16.57
CA ASP A 66 10.54 9.92 16.51
C ASP A 66 9.82 9.37 17.76
N THR A 67 8.93 8.40 17.53
CA THR A 67 8.19 7.70 18.58
C THR A 67 8.61 6.24 18.73
N SER A 68 9.36 5.68 17.78
CA SER A 68 9.66 4.24 17.76
C SER A 68 10.46 3.76 18.96
N ARG A 69 11.45 4.53 19.44
CA ARG A 69 12.29 4.11 20.57
C ARG A 69 11.49 4.03 21.87
N LYS A 70 10.59 4.99 22.08
CA LYS A 70 9.66 4.98 23.20
C LYS A 70 8.73 3.76 23.12
N LEU A 71 8.11 3.53 21.94
CA LEU A 71 7.22 2.39 21.73
C LEU A 71 7.96 1.05 21.91
N ALA A 72 9.22 0.95 21.49
CA ALA A 72 10.05 -0.23 21.70
C ALA A 72 10.27 -0.51 23.19
N ALA A 73 10.55 0.51 23.99
CA ALA A 73 10.69 0.38 25.43
C ALA A 73 9.36 0.00 26.12
N GLU A 74 8.24 0.57 25.68
CA GLU A 74 6.91 0.30 26.24
C GLU A 74 6.36 -1.10 25.90
N HIS A 75 6.66 -1.59 24.70
CA HIS A 75 6.07 -2.83 24.17
C HIS A 75 7.06 -3.99 24.00
N GLY A 76 8.35 -3.78 24.19
CA GLY A 76 9.36 -4.83 24.27
C GLY A 76 9.88 -5.39 22.93
N PHE A 77 9.57 -4.76 21.79
CA PHE A 77 10.17 -5.15 20.50
C PHE A 77 11.57 -4.55 20.32
N LYS A 78 12.41 -5.19 19.50
CA LYS A 78 13.81 -4.77 19.30
C LYS A 78 13.98 -3.89 18.07
N ILE A 79 14.71 -2.78 18.21
CA ILE A 79 15.15 -1.98 17.06
C ILE A 79 16.53 -2.47 16.62
N PHE A 80 16.72 -2.66 15.32
CA PHE A 80 18.00 -3.05 14.72
C PHE A 80 18.49 -1.98 13.74
N ASP A 81 19.82 -1.88 13.60
CA ASP A 81 20.48 -0.93 12.70
C ASP A 81 20.51 -1.40 11.23
N SER A 82 19.99 -2.60 10.95
CA SER A 82 19.88 -3.13 9.59
C SER A 82 18.58 -3.91 9.38
N VAL A 83 18.10 -3.92 8.14
CA VAL A 83 16.96 -4.75 7.71
C VAL A 83 17.25 -6.23 7.98
N ALA A 84 18.47 -6.69 7.68
CA ALA A 84 18.89 -8.06 7.96
C ALA A 84 18.75 -8.40 9.45
N GLY A 85 19.30 -7.55 10.34
CA GLY A 85 19.18 -7.73 11.78
C GLY A 85 17.73 -7.78 12.27
N ALA A 86 16.85 -6.95 11.72
CA ALA A 86 15.43 -6.98 12.05
C ALA A 86 14.76 -8.31 11.64
N LEU A 87 15.08 -8.83 10.45
CA LEU A 87 14.50 -10.08 9.94
C LEU A 87 15.09 -11.33 10.62
N THR A 88 16.35 -11.29 11.05
CA THR A 88 17.03 -12.43 11.70
C THR A 88 17.06 -12.36 13.22
N LEU A 89 16.56 -11.25 13.79
CA LEU A 89 16.63 -10.93 15.22
C LEU A 89 18.06 -10.95 15.77
N GLY A 90 19.03 -10.55 14.92
CA GLY A 90 20.46 -10.51 15.24
C GLY A 90 21.21 -11.84 15.07
N GLY A 91 20.53 -12.91 14.62
CA GLY A 91 21.18 -14.17 14.25
C GLY A 91 21.47 -14.30 12.76
N ASP A 92 21.80 -15.52 12.32
CA ASP A 92 22.18 -15.80 10.92
C ASP A 92 21.00 -16.27 10.06
N LYS A 93 19.84 -16.55 10.68
CA LYS A 93 18.68 -17.16 10.01
C LYS A 93 17.46 -16.27 10.11
N LEU A 94 16.62 -16.31 9.07
CA LEU A 94 15.31 -15.65 9.04
C LEU A 94 14.46 -16.15 10.21
N ALA A 95 14.10 -15.24 11.12
CA ALA A 95 13.51 -15.54 12.43
C ALA A 95 12.10 -14.93 12.63
N VAL A 96 11.58 -14.28 11.59
CA VAL A 96 10.21 -13.73 11.54
C VAL A 96 9.34 -14.50 10.54
N ASP A 97 8.03 -14.34 10.66
CA ASP A 97 7.00 -14.99 9.85
C ASP A 97 6.32 -14.04 8.86
N GLY A 98 6.61 -12.75 8.94
CA GLY A 98 6.12 -11.74 7.99
C GLY A 98 6.85 -10.41 8.12
N VAL A 99 6.76 -9.59 7.07
CA VAL A 99 7.39 -8.27 7.00
C VAL A 99 6.36 -7.20 6.66
N LEU A 100 6.34 -6.11 7.42
CA LEU A 100 5.67 -4.87 7.05
C LEU A 100 6.72 -3.90 6.49
N LEU A 101 6.70 -3.67 5.19
CA LEU A 101 7.49 -2.65 4.53
C LEU A 101 6.67 -1.36 4.41
N VAL A 102 6.88 -0.42 5.32
CA VAL A 102 6.16 0.86 5.37
C VAL A 102 7.13 2.00 5.05
N ALA A 103 7.35 2.21 3.76
CA ALA A 103 8.31 3.18 3.25
C ALA A 103 7.60 4.40 2.65
N GLU A 104 6.96 5.16 3.54
CA GLU A 104 6.15 6.33 3.22
C GLU A 104 6.46 7.41 4.27
N HIS A 105 6.72 8.64 3.82
CA HIS A 105 7.39 9.73 4.57
C HIS A 105 8.91 9.56 4.74
N GLY A 106 9.54 10.62 5.27
CA GLY A 106 10.98 10.83 5.31
C GLY A 106 11.45 11.82 4.24
N ASP A 107 12.72 12.22 4.32
CA ASP A 107 13.36 13.07 3.32
C ASP A 107 13.99 12.20 2.22
N TYR A 108 13.41 12.25 1.02
CA TYR A 108 13.82 11.47 -0.14
C TYR A 108 13.71 12.29 -1.42
N PRO A 109 14.56 12.01 -2.43
CA PRO A 109 14.55 12.78 -3.66
C PRO A 109 13.25 12.63 -4.45
N LYS A 110 13.04 13.56 -5.39
CA LYS A 110 11.96 13.51 -6.37
C LYS A 110 12.47 12.97 -7.70
N SER A 111 11.64 12.20 -8.40
CA SER A 111 11.89 11.82 -9.79
C SER A 111 11.68 13.01 -10.73
N GLU A 112 12.07 12.86 -11.99
CA GLU A 112 11.86 13.88 -13.03
C GLU A 112 10.38 14.23 -13.22
N THR A 113 9.49 13.28 -12.95
CA THR A 113 8.02 13.45 -13.04
C THR A 113 7.38 13.82 -11.69
N GLY A 114 8.18 14.10 -10.66
CA GLY A 114 7.74 14.69 -9.39
C GLY A 114 7.28 13.71 -8.31
N GLN A 115 7.34 12.40 -8.55
CA GLN A 115 7.07 11.36 -7.55
C GLN A 115 8.16 11.38 -6.47
N THR A 116 7.83 11.00 -5.23
CA THR A 116 8.87 10.73 -4.24
C THR A 116 9.53 9.39 -4.52
N ILE A 117 10.86 9.37 -4.64
CA ILE A 117 11.62 8.13 -4.82
C ILE A 117 11.85 7.51 -3.43
N TYR A 118 10.81 6.88 -2.90
CA TYR A 118 10.92 6.15 -1.64
C TYR A 118 11.90 4.97 -1.77
N PRO A 119 12.61 4.59 -0.69
CA PRO A 119 13.70 3.61 -0.78
C PRO A 119 13.19 2.15 -0.87
N LYS A 120 12.00 1.92 -1.43
CA LYS A 120 11.36 0.60 -1.51
C LYS A 120 12.24 -0.42 -2.21
N ARG A 121 12.87 -0.06 -3.34
CA ARG A 121 13.83 -0.91 -4.04
C ARG A 121 15.01 -1.32 -3.16
N ARG A 122 15.69 -0.36 -2.54
CA ARG A 122 16.85 -0.60 -1.65
C ARG A 122 16.47 -1.44 -0.43
N LEU A 123 15.34 -1.14 0.21
CA LEU A 123 14.89 -1.88 1.41
C LEU A 123 14.44 -3.29 1.06
N PHE A 124 13.71 -3.47 -0.05
CA PHE A 124 13.29 -4.78 -0.52
C PHE A 124 14.47 -5.62 -1.00
N GLU A 125 15.53 -5.02 -1.54
CA GLU A 125 16.78 -5.72 -1.85
C GLU A 125 17.41 -6.37 -0.63
N GLN A 126 17.45 -5.65 0.50
CA GLN A 126 17.95 -6.21 1.76
C GLN A 126 17.04 -7.34 2.27
N ILE A 127 15.71 -7.20 2.14
CA ILE A 127 14.76 -8.27 2.46
C ILE A 127 15.02 -9.51 1.58
N ALA A 128 15.13 -9.31 0.26
CA ALA A 128 15.36 -10.36 -0.72
C ALA A 128 16.71 -11.06 -0.50
N ALA A 129 17.75 -10.35 -0.06
CA ALA A 129 19.04 -10.94 0.30
C ALA A 129 18.92 -11.88 1.50
N VAL A 130 18.12 -11.53 2.53
CA VAL A 130 17.83 -12.45 3.64
C VAL A 130 17.06 -13.67 3.16
N PHE A 131 16.10 -13.50 2.26
CA PHE A 131 15.35 -14.62 1.68
C PHE A 131 16.25 -15.56 0.89
N GLU A 132 17.18 -15.00 0.10
CA GLU A 132 18.17 -15.77 -0.66
C GLU A 132 19.06 -16.60 0.26
N ALA A 133 19.65 -15.97 1.26
CA ALA A 133 20.54 -16.63 2.23
C ALA A 133 19.84 -17.76 3.00
N ASN A 134 18.51 -17.70 3.14
CA ASN A 134 17.71 -18.69 3.85
C ASN A 134 16.97 -19.67 2.92
N GLY A 135 17.06 -19.48 1.60
CA GLY A 135 16.35 -20.30 0.60
C GLY A 135 14.82 -20.24 0.68
N ARG A 136 14.25 -19.25 1.38
CA ARG A 136 12.80 -19.09 1.57
C ARG A 136 12.42 -17.63 1.84
N GLY A 137 11.25 -17.22 1.37
CA GLY A 137 10.60 -15.98 1.75
C GLY A 137 9.58 -16.13 2.88
N VAL A 138 9.07 -15.00 3.37
CA VAL A 138 7.87 -14.88 4.21
C VAL A 138 6.93 -13.84 3.61
N PRO A 139 5.63 -13.82 3.94
CA PRO A 139 4.72 -12.79 3.50
C PRO A 139 5.26 -11.36 3.72
N VAL A 140 5.15 -10.52 2.69
CA VAL A 140 5.50 -9.11 2.75
C VAL A 140 4.27 -8.28 2.41
N PHE A 141 3.90 -7.37 3.32
CA PHE A 141 2.99 -6.27 3.01
C PHE A 141 3.82 -5.02 2.72
N CYS A 142 3.68 -4.46 1.52
CA CYS A 142 4.29 -3.20 1.11
C CYS A 142 3.22 -2.12 1.08
N ASP A 143 3.34 -1.13 1.96
CA ASP A 143 2.38 -0.03 2.00
C ASP A 143 2.39 0.76 0.68
N LYS A 144 1.20 1.03 0.12
CA LYS A 144 0.97 1.72 -1.16
C LYS A 144 1.56 1.01 -2.39
N HIS A 145 1.95 1.74 -3.42
CA HIS A 145 2.52 1.22 -4.65
C HIS A 145 3.93 0.64 -4.42
N LEU A 146 4.36 -0.36 -5.21
CA LEU A 146 5.64 -1.05 -5.00
C LEU A 146 6.87 -0.16 -5.21
N ALA A 147 6.83 0.72 -6.22
CA ALA A 147 7.87 1.70 -6.53
C ALA A 147 7.27 2.82 -7.41
N ASP A 148 8.00 3.92 -7.55
CA ASP A 148 7.64 5.06 -8.41
C ASP A 148 7.83 4.78 -9.91
N ASN A 149 8.51 3.68 -10.25
CA ASN A 149 8.77 3.27 -11.63
C ASN A 149 8.50 1.76 -11.86
N TRP A 150 8.28 1.38 -13.13
CA TRP A 150 7.93 0.02 -13.52
C TRP A 150 9.07 -0.98 -13.32
N GLU A 151 10.30 -0.60 -13.61
CA GLU A 151 11.47 -1.48 -13.51
C GLU A 151 11.63 -2.00 -12.09
N ASP A 152 11.62 -1.10 -11.11
CA ASP A 152 11.71 -1.46 -9.71
C ASP A 152 10.46 -2.17 -9.21
N ALA A 153 9.26 -1.71 -9.56
CA ALA A 153 8.02 -2.37 -9.15
C ALA A 153 7.99 -3.83 -9.63
N LYS A 154 8.38 -4.07 -10.89
CA LYS A 154 8.50 -5.41 -11.45
C LYS A 154 9.61 -6.22 -10.75
N TRP A 155 10.75 -5.60 -10.46
CA TRP A 155 11.84 -6.25 -9.75
C TRP A 155 11.41 -6.72 -8.34
N LEU A 156 10.68 -5.90 -7.58
CA LEU A 156 10.14 -6.28 -6.27
C LEU A 156 9.21 -7.50 -6.40
N TYR A 157 8.30 -7.46 -7.36
CA TYR A 157 7.37 -8.56 -7.64
C TYR A 157 8.10 -9.86 -8.01
N ASP A 158 9.02 -9.79 -8.98
CA ASP A 158 9.79 -10.95 -9.45
C ASP A 158 10.65 -11.52 -8.32
N SER A 159 11.21 -10.68 -7.46
CA SER A 159 12.01 -11.09 -6.30
C SER A 159 11.16 -11.81 -5.26
N ALA A 160 9.97 -11.29 -4.94
CA ALA A 160 9.03 -11.96 -4.06
C ALA A 160 8.62 -13.33 -4.63
N ALA A 161 8.32 -13.39 -5.93
CA ALA A 161 7.97 -14.62 -6.62
C ALA A 161 9.11 -15.66 -6.61
N LYS A 162 10.36 -15.23 -6.86
CA LYS A 162 11.57 -16.10 -6.82
C LYS A 162 11.67 -16.86 -5.49
N TYR A 163 11.39 -16.20 -4.38
CA TYR A 163 11.48 -16.79 -3.04
C TYR A 163 10.14 -17.28 -2.48
N LYS A 164 9.08 -17.32 -3.31
CA LYS A 164 7.72 -17.73 -2.93
C LYS A 164 7.19 -16.95 -1.72
N ALA A 165 7.57 -15.68 -1.60
CA ALA A 165 7.04 -14.76 -0.61
C ALA A 165 5.67 -14.25 -1.09
N PRO A 166 4.56 -14.50 -0.37
CA PRO A 166 3.31 -13.81 -0.66
C PRO A 166 3.51 -12.30 -0.56
N LEU A 167 3.20 -11.56 -1.62
CA LEU A 167 3.35 -10.12 -1.69
C LEU A 167 1.98 -9.47 -1.79
N MET A 168 1.68 -8.58 -0.86
CA MET A 168 0.55 -7.67 -0.94
C MET A 168 1.08 -6.24 -0.98
N ALA A 169 0.58 -5.45 -1.90
CA ALA A 169 0.84 -4.02 -1.95
C ALA A 169 -0.46 -3.27 -2.21
N GLY A 170 -0.51 -2.02 -1.79
CA GLY A 170 -1.64 -1.14 -2.03
C GLY A 170 -2.03 -0.33 -0.81
N SER A 171 -2.97 0.57 -1.02
CA SER A 171 -3.54 1.39 0.04
C SER A 171 -4.75 0.74 0.71
N SER A 172 -5.25 1.38 1.76
CA SER A 172 -6.52 1.01 2.39
C SER A 172 -7.76 1.37 1.58
N LEU A 173 -7.61 2.13 0.48
CA LEU A 173 -8.74 2.71 -0.24
C LEU A 173 -9.71 1.64 -0.82
N PRO A 174 -9.24 0.51 -1.39
CA PRO A 174 -10.13 -0.58 -1.82
C PRO A 174 -11.02 -1.16 -0.71
N THR A 175 -10.61 -1.00 0.56
CA THR A 175 -11.28 -1.55 1.75
C THR A 175 -12.08 -0.53 2.55
N LEU A 176 -12.10 0.74 2.13
CA LEU A 176 -12.76 1.83 2.85
C LEU A 176 -14.30 1.71 2.79
N TRP A 177 -15.00 2.27 3.79
CA TRP A 177 -16.46 2.37 3.78
C TRP A 177 -16.96 3.41 2.78
N ARG A 178 -17.78 2.99 1.82
CA ARG A 178 -18.34 3.88 0.79
C ARG A 178 -19.60 4.60 1.30
N TYR A 179 -19.81 5.84 0.86
CA TYR A 179 -21.02 6.61 1.15
C TYR A 179 -21.63 7.19 -0.14
N PRO A 180 -22.83 6.75 -0.58
CA PRO A 180 -23.59 5.64 -0.01
C PRO A 180 -22.85 4.30 -0.13
N ALA A 181 -23.18 3.33 0.71
CA ALA A 181 -22.58 2.00 0.67
C ALA A 181 -23.05 1.24 -0.60
N VAL A 182 -22.32 1.42 -1.69
CA VAL A 182 -22.63 0.82 -2.98
C VAL A 182 -21.36 0.26 -3.63
N ASP A 183 -21.49 -0.93 -4.19
CA ASP A 183 -20.47 -1.57 -5.02
C ASP A 183 -21.02 -1.83 -6.42
N VAL A 184 -20.12 -1.99 -7.39
CA VAL A 184 -20.46 -2.60 -8.68
C VAL A 184 -20.96 -4.02 -8.42
N ARG A 185 -22.14 -4.37 -8.95
CA ARG A 185 -22.64 -5.75 -8.85
C ARG A 185 -21.67 -6.68 -9.57
N ARG A 186 -21.39 -7.85 -8.97
CA ARG A 186 -20.58 -8.87 -9.65
C ARG A 186 -21.20 -9.18 -11.01
N ASP A 187 -20.34 -9.35 -12.00
CA ASP A 187 -20.70 -9.62 -13.40
C ASP A 187 -21.51 -8.51 -14.09
N ALA A 188 -21.54 -7.30 -13.52
CA ALA A 188 -22.13 -6.15 -14.19
C ALA A 188 -21.44 -5.88 -15.52
N LYS A 189 -22.23 -5.55 -16.55
CA LYS A 189 -21.72 -5.08 -17.85
C LYS A 189 -21.29 -3.60 -17.76
N LEU A 190 -20.38 -3.32 -16.84
CA LEU A 190 -19.81 -1.99 -16.61
C LEU A 190 -19.07 -1.53 -17.87
N LYS A 191 -19.43 -0.35 -18.38
CA LYS A 191 -18.81 0.23 -19.58
C LYS A 191 -17.78 1.30 -19.25
N GLU A 192 -18.07 2.12 -18.25
CA GLU A 192 -17.28 3.29 -17.92
C GLU A 192 -17.44 3.62 -16.44
N LEU A 193 -16.39 4.18 -15.85
CA LEU A 193 -16.38 4.67 -14.48
C LEU A 193 -15.51 5.93 -14.42
N VAL A 194 -16.01 6.97 -13.76
CA VAL A 194 -15.28 8.21 -13.52
C VAL A 194 -15.10 8.39 -12.02
N ALA A 195 -13.87 8.72 -11.61
CA ALA A 195 -13.53 9.12 -10.26
C ALA A 195 -12.87 10.49 -10.26
N VAL A 196 -13.13 11.27 -9.21
CA VAL A 196 -12.49 12.56 -8.96
C VAL A 196 -11.60 12.38 -7.74
N SER A 197 -10.36 12.85 -7.86
CA SER A 197 -9.38 12.92 -6.78
C SER A 197 -8.78 14.32 -6.76
N TYR A 198 -7.88 14.58 -5.81
CA TYR A 198 -7.24 15.88 -5.62
C TYR A 198 -5.73 15.70 -5.47
N HIS A 199 -4.98 16.80 -5.46
CA HIS A 199 -3.51 16.81 -5.30
C HIS A 199 -2.76 16.10 -6.46
N THR A 200 -1.48 15.80 -6.21
CA THR A 200 -0.55 15.15 -7.15
C THR A 200 -0.96 13.73 -7.50
N LEU A 201 -0.56 13.31 -8.71
CA LEU A 201 -0.82 11.96 -9.23
C LEU A 201 -0.20 10.87 -8.34
N ASP A 202 0.98 11.15 -7.77
CA ASP A 202 1.73 10.21 -6.93
C ASP A 202 1.07 9.94 -5.57
N ALA A 203 0.58 10.99 -4.90
CA ALA A 203 0.04 10.85 -3.56
C ALA A 203 -1.44 10.43 -3.56
N TYR A 204 -2.23 10.95 -4.50
CA TYR A 204 -3.69 10.79 -4.50
C TYR A 204 -4.27 10.38 -5.86
N GLY A 205 -3.54 10.56 -6.96
CA GLY A 205 -3.95 10.02 -8.26
C GLY A 205 -4.00 8.51 -8.27
N PHE A 206 -2.97 7.83 -7.75
CA PHE A 206 -2.98 6.37 -7.67
C PHE A 206 -4.09 5.84 -6.74
N HIS A 207 -4.45 6.56 -5.68
CA HIS A 207 -5.60 6.22 -4.83
C HIS A 207 -6.91 6.23 -5.60
N ALA A 208 -7.07 7.18 -6.52
CA ALA A 208 -8.21 7.20 -7.43
C ALA A 208 -8.22 5.91 -8.27
N VAL A 209 -7.07 5.55 -8.83
CA VAL A 209 -6.93 4.34 -9.66
C VAL A 209 -7.24 3.07 -8.85
N GLU A 210 -6.68 2.89 -7.65
CA GLU A 210 -6.97 1.73 -6.79
C GLU A 210 -8.44 1.64 -6.41
N MET A 211 -9.06 2.78 -6.04
CA MET A 211 -10.48 2.84 -5.74
C MET A 211 -11.31 2.40 -6.96
N VAL A 212 -11.00 2.91 -8.14
CA VAL A 212 -11.69 2.56 -9.38
C VAL A 212 -11.47 1.09 -9.74
N GLN A 213 -10.24 0.59 -9.66
CA GLN A 213 -9.91 -0.81 -9.96
C GLN A 213 -10.72 -1.78 -9.08
N SER A 214 -10.84 -1.50 -7.77
CA SER A 214 -11.63 -2.33 -6.84
C SER A 214 -13.11 -2.48 -7.24
N LEU A 215 -13.65 -1.50 -7.97
CA LEU A 215 -15.00 -1.50 -8.51
C LEU A 215 -15.06 -2.16 -9.90
N VAL A 216 -14.10 -1.81 -10.76
CA VAL A 216 -14.03 -2.21 -12.16
C VAL A 216 -13.71 -3.69 -12.31
N GLU A 217 -12.93 -4.29 -11.43
CA GLU A 217 -12.60 -5.73 -11.44
C GLU A 217 -13.77 -6.63 -11.05
N ARG A 218 -14.89 -6.07 -10.59
CA ARG A 218 -16.13 -6.82 -10.32
C ARG A 218 -17.00 -6.99 -11.56
N ARG A 219 -16.67 -6.32 -12.68
CA ARG A 219 -17.43 -6.38 -13.93
C ARG A 219 -17.42 -7.79 -14.53
N ALA A 220 -18.29 -8.03 -15.50
CA ALA A 220 -18.31 -9.27 -16.28
C ALA A 220 -16.90 -9.56 -16.87
N GLY A 221 -16.37 -10.75 -16.57
CA GLY A 221 -15.01 -11.15 -16.96
C GLY A 221 -13.93 -10.86 -15.92
N GLY A 222 -14.24 -10.10 -14.86
CA GLY A 222 -13.34 -9.86 -13.74
C GLY A 222 -12.17 -8.92 -14.04
N GLU A 223 -11.07 -9.14 -13.32
CA GLU A 223 -9.77 -8.52 -13.62
C GLU A 223 -9.21 -9.06 -14.93
N THR A 224 -8.86 -8.15 -15.86
CA THR A 224 -8.26 -8.50 -17.16
C THR A 224 -7.03 -7.64 -17.47
N GLY A 225 -6.47 -6.96 -16.45
CA GLY A 225 -5.38 -5.99 -16.60
C GLY A 225 -5.79 -4.67 -17.27
N VAL A 226 -4.78 -3.85 -17.53
CA VAL A 226 -4.89 -2.51 -18.16
C VAL A 226 -4.33 -2.57 -19.58
N ARG A 227 -5.13 -2.19 -20.58
CA ARG A 227 -4.70 -2.18 -22.01
C ARG A 227 -3.89 -0.94 -22.37
N ALA A 228 -4.27 0.23 -21.85
CA ALA A 228 -3.65 1.50 -22.15
C ALA A 228 -3.95 2.50 -21.03
N VAL A 229 -3.05 3.47 -20.88
CA VAL A 229 -3.22 4.64 -20.00
C VAL A 229 -3.04 5.88 -20.85
N ARG A 230 -3.90 6.89 -20.67
CA ARG A 230 -3.82 8.18 -21.35
C ARG A 230 -3.94 9.29 -20.32
N CYS A 231 -2.97 10.19 -20.29
CA CYS A 231 -3.07 11.44 -19.55
C CYS A 231 -3.65 12.53 -20.46
N ILE A 232 -4.60 13.31 -19.95
CA ILE A 232 -5.17 14.49 -20.62
C ILE A 232 -5.19 15.60 -19.57
N GLU A 233 -4.68 16.78 -19.93
CA GLU A 233 -4.47 17.87 -18.97
C GLU A 233 -4.99 19.21 -19.51
N GLY A 234 -5.28 20.14 -18.60
CA GLY A 234 -5.76 21.48 -18.93
C GLY A 234 -7.03 21.48 -19.78
N ASP A 235 -7.09 22.40 -20.75
CA ASP A 235 -8.26 22.57 -21.61
C ASP A 235 -8.60 21.35 -22.47
N ALA A 236 -7.60 20.49 -22.75
CA ALA A 236 -7.80 19.27 -23.51
C ALA A 236 -8.74 18.29 -22.80
N VAL A 237 -8.88 18.36 -21.46
CA VAL A 237 -9.84 17.53 -20.71
C VAL A 237 -11.28 17.89 -21.10
N TRP A 238 -11.57 19.19 -21.23
CA TRP A 238 -12.89 19.65 -21.61
C TRP A 238 -13.20 19.37 -23.07
N GLN A 239 -12.20 19.46 -23.95
CA GLN A 239 -12.37 19.04 -25.34
C GLN A 239 -12.60 17.53 -25.44
N ALA A 240 -11.87 16.72 -24.68
CA ALA A 240 -12.07 15.27 -24.62
C ALA A 240 -13.50 14.89 -24.16
N ALA A 241 -14.09 15.65 -23.23
CA ALA A 241 -15.49 15.49 -22.85
C ALA A 241 -16.45 15.78 -24.01
N LYS A 242 -16.21 16.86 -24.77
CA LYS A 242 -17.01 17.23 -25.95
C LYS A 242 -16.90 16.20 -27.07
N ASP A 243 -15.71 15.62 -27.24
CA ASP A 243 -15.41 14.60 -28.24
C ASP A 243 -15.89 13.19 -27.83
N GLY A 244 -16.46 13.04 -26.62
CA GLY A 244 -16.97 11.76 -26.13
C GLY A 244 -15.89 10.75 -25.72
N VAL A 245 -14.67 11.22 -25.39
CA VAL A 245 -13.59 10.37 -24.86
C VAL A 245 -13.97 9.78 -23.49
N PHE A 246 -14.75 10.53 -22.71
CA PHE A 246 -15.40 10.07 -21.49
C PHE A 246 -16.80 10.72 -21.38
N ASP A 247 -17.73 10.07 -20.69
CA ASP A 247 -19.08 10.58 -20.49
C ASP A 247 -19.07 11.72 -19.47
N ARG A 248 -19.29 12.95 -19.96
CA ARG A 248 -19.40 14.16 -19.15
C ARG A 248 -20.43 14.03 -18.02
N LYS A 249 -21.52 13.29 -18.24
CA LYS A 249 -22.56 13.10 -17.20
C LYS A 249 -22.03 12.32 -15.99
N LEU A 250 -21.08 11.41 -16.20
CA LEU A 250 -20.43 10.69 -15.09
C LEU A 250 -19.54 11.63 -14.27
N LEU A 251 -18.80 12.53 -14.94
CA LEU A 251 -18.02 13.56 -14.26
C LEU A 251 -18.93 14.51 -13.45
N ASP A 252 -20.00 15.01 -14.04
CA ASP A 252 -20.96 15.89 -13.35
C ASP A 252 -21.60 15.17 -12.16
N ALA A 253 -21.95 13.90 -12.31
CA ALA A 253 -22.49 13.08 -11.23
C ALA A 253 -21.47 12.91 -10.09
N ALA A 254 -20.19 12.64 -10.39
CA ALA A 254 -19.14 12.53 -9.38
C ALA A 254 -18.93 13.86 -8.63
N LEU A 255 -18.86 14.98 -9.35
CA LEU A 255 -18.69 16.31 -8.77
C LEU A 255 -19.88 16.74 -7.92
N SER A 256 -21.11 16.35 -8.30
CA SER A 256 -22.33 16.66 -7.55
C SER A 256 -22.35 16.09 -6.12
N ARG A 257 -21.49 15.10 -5.83
CA ARG A 257 -21.35 14.47 -4.51
C ARG A 257 -20.36 15.17 -3.60
N LEU A 258 -19.54 16.08 -4.13
CA LEU A 258 -18.60 16.85 -3.32
C LEU A 258 -19.38 17.83 -2.43
N LYS A 259 -18.98 17.93 -1.16
CA LYS A 259 -19.57 18.90 -0.21
C LYS A 259 -19.21 20.34 -0.58
N GLU A 260 -18.05 20.52 -1.18
CA GLU A 260 -17.60 21.78 -1.79
C GLU A 260 -17.68 21.62 -3.32
N ARG A 261 -18.17 22.64 -4.03
CA ARG A 261 -18.28 22.60 -5.50
C ARG A 261 -17.06 23.29 -6.13
N PRO A 262 -16.03 22.55 -6.58
CA PRO A 262 -14.81 23.16 -7.11
C PRO A 262 -14.97 23.74 -8.51
N LEU A 263 -16.03 23.36 -9.25
CA LEU A 263 -16.34 23.94 -10.56
C LEU A 263 -17.46 24.97 -10.44
N ARG A 264 -17.31 26.10 -11.13
CA ARG A 264 -18.40 27.08 -11.29
C ARG A 264 -19.51 26.43 -12.11
N SER A 265 -20.75 26.58 -11.66
CA SER A 265 -21.91 26.35 -12.51
C SER A 265 -21.91 27.43 -13.58
N ASP A 266 -21.65 27.01 -14.82
CA ASP A 266 -21.97 27.75 -16.02
C ASP A 266 -23.49 27.99 -16.13
#